data_AF-A0A385HZM7-F1
#
_entry.id   AF-A0A385HZM7-F1
#
_cell.length_a   1.000
_cell.length_b   1.000
_cell.length_c   1.000
_cell.angle_alpha   90.00
_cell.angle_beta   90.00
_cell.angle_gamma   90.00
#
_symmetry.space_group_name_H-M   'P 1'
#
loop_
_entity.id
_entity.type
_entity.pdbx_description
1 polymer ?
#
loop_
_entity_poly.entity_id
_entity_poly.type
_entity_poly.pdbx_seq_one_letter_code
_entity_poly.pdbx_strand_id
1 'polypeptide(L)'
;MLQFSKYQGLGNDFLIFDNRSLVNNRIPQAPDSEWIQGICNRNFGVGADGIIIILPPIGRGDLRMRIFNADGKEAEMCGNGIRCLTKFLGDSDTHSIWNIETLAGIITSTLHEHGAISIDMGEPLYLPNEIPTKLCIENGKLPTGIITIDGISWDIISVGMGNPHAVILVSNIETIDLNRWGNTLEQHFIFPKFSNIHFTEVLSINHVRMKTWERGVGITLACGTGACAVLIVTHTLGLTKQQAQISLPGGSLDIHWQKSDNHLVMTGEAKAIFDGVLTPEFTPAPEDTVNCLSSNNDLYKQKSVNKIEKETIICSKSCMDGCLYPDNCFSRDVRSRVSDLIANSSLDEIITLTTDSIESRIQ
;
A
#
# COMPACT_ATOMS: atom_id res chain seq x y z
N MET A 1 -1.82 23.88 13.29
CA MET A 1 -0.55 23.69 12.54
C MET A 1 0.00 22.36 12.99
N LEU A 2 0.29 21.46 12.06
CA LEU A 2 0.63 20.07 12.37
C LEU A 2 2.05 19.75 11.88
N GLN A 3 2.94 19.37 12.79
CA GLN A 3 4.33 19.06 12.48
C GLN A 3 4.46 17.65 11.90
N PHE A 4 5.39 17.47 10.97
CA PHE A 4 5.77 16.18 10.42
C PHE A 4 7.24 16.15 10.06
N SER A 5 7.78 14.94 9.94
CA SER A 5 9.13 14.70 9.43
C SER A 5 9.09 13.78 8.22
N LYS A 6 9.79 14.15 7.16
CA LYS A 6 9.88 13.39 5.92
C LYS A 6 11.09 12.48 5.96
N TYR A 7 10.86 11.18 5.71
CA TYR A 7 11.91 10.17 5.65
C TYR A 7 11.81 9.34 4.37
N GLN A 8 12.88 8.62 4.04
CA GLN A 8 12.85 7.56 3.02
C GLN A 8 13.73 6.37 3.40
N GLY A 9 13.33 5.18 2.95
CA GLY A 9 14.11 3.96 2.98
C GLY A 9 14.19 3.37 1.57
N LEU A 10 15.37 3.44 0.95
CA LEU A 10 15.62 2.96 -0.42
C LEU A 10 14.65 3.52 -1.48
N GLY A 11 14.35 4.81 -1.39
CA GLY A 11 13.47 5.54 -2.30
C GLY A 11 12.00 5.51 -1.92
N ASN A 12 11.58 4.63 -1.01
CA ASN A 12 10.21 4.59 -0.50
C ASN A 12 10.06 5.60 0.66
N ASP A 13 9.21 6.63 0.46
CA ASP A 13 9.23 7.86 1.24
C ASP A 13 7.94 8.13 2.06
N PHE A 14 8.10 8.51 3.32
CA PHE A 14 7.01 8.60 4.31
C PHE A 14 6.96 9.95 5.02
N LEU A 15 5.75 10.40 5.36
CA LEU A 15 5.53 11.47 6.33
C LEU A 15 5.30 10.85 7.71
N ILE A 16 6.18 11.15 8.66
CA ILE A 16 6.09 10.66 10.04
C ILE A 16 5.45 11.74 10.91
N PHE A 17 4.43 11.33 11.68
CA PHE A 17 3.74 12.17 12.64
C PHE A 17 3.85 11.55 14.03
N ASP A 18 4.51 12.26 14.94
CA ASP A 18 4.67 11.82 16.33
C ASP A 18 3.45 12.22 17.17
N ASN A 19 2.58 11.25 17.42
CA ASN A 19 1.36 11.41 18.23
C ASN A 19 1.50 10.67 19.58
N ARG A 20 2.74 10.46 20.06
CA ARG A 20 3.04 9.86 21.39
C ARG A 20 2.62 10.79 22.54
N SER A 21 2.77 12.11 22.37
CA SER A 21 2.37 13.12 23.35
C SER A 21 0.92 13.54 23.14
N LEU A 22 0.09 13.38 24.17
CA LEU A 22 -1.35 13.65 24.12
C LEU A 22 -1.74 15.15 24.13
N VAL A 23 -0.80 16.07 23.91
CA VAL A 23 -1.03 17.52 24.02
C VAL A 23 -1.25 18.14 22.62
N ASN A 24 -2.15 19.13 22.53
CA ASN A 24 -2.58 19.92 21.36
C ASN A 24 -1.84 19.71 20.01
N ASN A 25 -2.62 19.58 18.91
CA ASN A 25 -2.23 19.21 17.52
C ASN A 25 -2.27 17.71 17.22
N ARG A 26 -3.34 17.03 17.61
CA ARG A 26 -3.55 15.61 17.31
C ARG A 26 -3.95 15.41 15.85
N ILE A 27 -3.39 14.38 15.25
CA ILE A 27 -4.02 13.69 14.13
C ILE A 27 -5.03 12.71 14.73
N PRO A 28 -6.25 12.61 14.18
CA PRO A 28 -7.16 11.51 14.47
C PRO A 28 -6.40 10.19 14.43
N GLN A 29 -6.68 9.26 15.34
CA GLN A 29 -5.93 7.99 15.30
C GLN A 29 -6.17 7.28 13.97
N ALA A 30 -7.39 7.39 13.44
CA ALA A 30 -7.79 6.97 12.12
C ALA A 30 -8.12 8.22 11.27
N PRO A 31 -7.13 8.84 10.60
CA PRO A 31 -7.39 9.99 9.76
C PRO A 31 -8.21 9.60 8.53
N ASP A 32 -8.97 10.58 8.03
CA ASP A 32 -9.77 10.40 6.84
C ASP A 32 -8.91 10.11 5.60
N SER A 33 -9.38 9.22 4.73
CA SER A 33 -8.65 8.81 3.54
C SER A 33 -8.45 9.95 2.55
N GLU A 34 -9.40 10.88 2.43
CA GLU A 34 -9.24 12.03 1.52
C GLU A 34 -8.11 12.95 2.00
N TRP A 35 -7.99 13.14 3.31
CA TRP A 35 -6.89 13.91 3.89
C TRP A 35 -5.53 13.26 3.59
N ILE A 36 -5.40 11.95 3.80
CA ILE A 36 -4.16 11.21 3.53
C ILE A 36 -3.78 11.34 2.05
N GLN A 37 -4.74 11.13 1.14
CA GLN A 37 -4.53 11.29 -0.30
C GLN A 37 -4.11 12.72 -0.66
N GLY A 38 -4.72 13.72 -0.02
CA GLY A 38 -4.39 15.13 -0.20
C GLY A 38 -2.94 15.47 0.16
N ILE A 39 -2.47 15.05 1.35
CA ILE A 39 -1.10 15.34 1.79
C ILE A 39 -0.04 14.50 1.08
N CYS A 40 -0.37 13.24 0.71
CA CYS A 40 0.54 12.36 -0.02
C CYS A 40 0.60 12.69 -1.52
N ASN A 41 -0.31 13.52 -2.04
CA ASN A 41 -0.26 13.97 -3.43
C ASN A 41 1.05 14.72 -3.71
N ARG A 42 1.81 14.26 -4.71
CA ARG A 42 3.14 14.82 -5.04
C ARG A 42 3.10 16.20 -5.70
N ASN A 43 1.95 16.63 -6.23
CA ASN A 43 1.79 17.94 -6.88
C ASN A 43 1.10 18.97 -5.99
N PHE A 44 0.06 18.54 -5.27
CA PHE A 44 -0.81 19.42 -4.49
C PHE A 44 -0.63 19.29 -2.97
N GLY A 45 0.09 18.27 -2.52
CA GLY A 45 0.43 18.04 -1.12
C GLY A 45 1.93 18.12 -0.90
N VAL A 46 2.39 17.45 0.17
CA VAL A 46 3.81 17.31 0.47
C VAL A 46 4.45 16.27 -0.46
N GLY A 47 3.68 15.23 -0.83
CA GLY A 47 4.15 14.13 -1.66
C GLY A 47 4.80 13.03 -0.84
N ALA A 48 4.23 11.82 -0.85
CA ALA A 48 4.77 10.64 -0.17
C ALA A 48 4.13 9.35 -0.70
N ASP A 49 4.79 8.21 -0.49
CA ASP A 49 4.17 6.90 -0.70
C ASP A 49 3.18 6.53 0.41
N GLY A 50 3.28 7.21 1.56
CA GLY A 50 2.35 7.05 2.67
C GLY A 50 2.70 7.91 3.89
N ILE A 51 1.92 7.71 4.95
CA ILE A 51 2.14 8.34 6.25
C ILE A 51 2.33 7.29 7.35
N ILE A 52 3.09 7.65 8.37
CA ILE A 52 3.32 6.87 9.57
C ILE A 52 2.87 7.69 10.76
N ILE A 53 1.99 7.14 11.57
CA ILE A 53 1.51 7.76 12.81
C ILE A 53 2.05 6.95 13.97
N ILE A 54 2.80 7.64 14.85
CA ILE A 54 3.34 7.06 16.07
C ILE A 54 2.34 7.29 17.19
N LEU A 55 1.92 6.22 17.85
CA LEU A 55 0.91 6.24 18.90
C LEU A 55 1.47 5.65 20.19
N PRO A 56 0.88 5.99 21.36
CA PRO A 56 1.12 5.25 22.59
C PRO A 56 0.81 3.76 22.40
N PRO A 57 1.55 2.86 23.06
CA PRO A 57 1.29 1.43 23.01
C PRO A 57 -0.05 1.08 23.67
N ILE A 58 -0.67 -0.02 23.24
CA ILE A 58 -1.87 -0.59 23.88
C ILE A 58 -1.51 -1.87 24.64
N GLY A 59 -0.53 -2.62 24.15
CA GLY A 59 -0.08 -3.89 24.70
C GLY A 59 1.23 -3.75 25.47
N ARG A 60 2.19 -4.60 25.10
CA ARG A 60 3.51 -4.72 25.76
C ARG A 60 4.64 -4.09 24.96
N GLY A 61 4.36 -3.46 23.83
CA GLY A 61 5.38 -2.74 23.07
C GLY A 61 5.74 -1.40 23.71
N ASP A 62 6.79 -0.77 23.19
CA ASP A 62 7.27 0.54 23.62
C ASP A 62 6.43 1.67 22.99
N LEU A 63 5.94 1.43 21.77
CA LEU A 63 5.07 2.32 21.00
C LEU A 63 4.26 1.54 19.97
N ARG A 64 3.29 2.20 19.36
CA ARG A 64 2.48 1.64 18.28
C ARG A 64 2.65 2.43 16.99
N MET A 65 2.85 1.72 15.89
CA MET A 65 2.96 2.28 14.55
C MET A 65 1.69 1.96 13.75
N ARG A 66 1.08 2.99 13.18
CA ARG A 66 0.09 2.83 12.09
C ARG A 66 0.66 3.41 10.82
N ILE A 67 0.46 2.73 9.71
CA ILE A 67 0.94 3.15 8.40
C ILE A 67 -0.21 3.14 7.41
N PHE A 68 -0.34 4.24 6.67
CA PHE A 68 -1.33 4.38 5.62
C PHE A 68 -0.64 4.67 4.31
N ASN A 69 -1.03 3.97 3.25
CA ASN A 69 -0.54 4.22 1.91
C ASN A 69 -1.09 5.55 1.38
N ALA A 70 -0.52 6.06 0.29
CA ALA A 70 -0.98 7.27 -0.37
C ALA A 70 -2.46 7.21 -0.82
N ASP A 71 -3.04 6.01 -1.01
CA ASP A 71 -4.47 5.83 -1.32
C ASP A 71 -5.39 5.90 -0.09
N GLY A 72 -4.82 6.10 1.11
CA GLY A 72 -5.54 6.20 2.38
C GLY A 72 -5.82 4.85 3.06
N LYS A 73 -5.49 3.71 2.44
CA LYS A 73 -5.66 2.40 3.08
C LYS A 73 -4.55 2.13 4.09
N GLU A 74 -4.92 1.57 5.24
CA GLU A 74 -3.98 1.11 6.24
C GLU A 74 -3.26 -0.15 5.78
N ALA A 75 -1.94 -0.16 5.89
CA ALA A 75 -1.12 -1.33 5.61
C ALA A 75 -0.76 -2.05 6.91
N GLU A 76 -0.64 -3.37 6.85
CA GLU A 76 -0.35 -4.18 8.05
C GLU A 76 1.07 -3.91 8.58
N MET A 77 2.03 -3.79 7.67
CA MET A 77 3.45 -3.56 7.95
C MET A 77 4.15 -3.01 6.70
N CYS A 78 5.22 -2.23 6.89
CA CYS A 78 6.15 -1.87 5.82
C CYS A 78 7.58 -1.85 6.35
N GLY A 79 8.43 -2.73 5.80
CA GLY A 79 9.83 -2.86 6.23
C GLY A 79 10.65 -1.58 6.03
N ASN A 80 10.36 -0.78 5.01
CA ASN A 80 11.01 0.52 4.81
C ASN A 80 10.46 1.57 5.78
N GLY A 81 9.14 1.59 5.98
CA GLY A 81 8.48 2.51 6.90
C GLY A 81 8.97 2.33 8.34
N ILE A 82 9.08 1.09 8.82
CA ILE A 82 9.57 0.85 10.18
C ILE A 82 11.05 1.23 10.35
N ARG A 83 11.91 1.05 9.34
CA ARG A 83 13.28 1.59 9.39
C ARG A 83 13.28 3.12 9.46
N CYS A 84 12.41 3.79 8.72
CA CYS A 84 12.26 5.25 8.79
C CYS A 84 11.82 5.68 10.20
N LEU A 85 10.86 4.97 10.79
CA LEU A 85 10.41 5.20 12.16
C LEU A 85 11.56 5.00 13.16
N THR A 86 12.33 3.92 13.06
CA THR A 86 13.46 3.68 13.96
C THR A 86 14.51 4.77 13.86
N LYS A 87 14.80 5.26 12.64
CA LYS A 87 15.71 6.39 12.46
C LYS A 87 15.18 7.64 13.17
N PHE A 88 13.89 7.94 12.99
CA PHE A 88 13.23 9.07 13.64
C PHE A 88 13.31 8.95 15.17
N LEU A 89 13.00 7.78 15.72
CA LEU A 89 13.06 7.53 17.17
C LEU A 89 14.48 7.64 17.72
N GLY A 90 15.48 7.15 16.98
CA GLY A 90 16.88 7.24 17.39
C GLY A 90 17.44 8.67 17.38
N ASP A 91 16.77 9.61 16.73
CA ASP A 91 17.13 11.03 16.79
C ASP A 91 16.57 11.71 18.06
N SER A 92 15.52 11.16 18.68
CA SER A 92 14.85 11.74 19.86
C SER A 92 15.07 10.97 21.17
N ASP A 93 15.23 9.65 21.10
CA ASP A 93 15.24 8.76 22.25
C ASP A 93 16.67 8.39 22.66
N THR A 94 16.86 7.94 23.91
CA THR A 94 18.20 7.60 24.45
C THR A 94 18.59 6.13 24.32
N HIS A 95 17.67 5.29 23.87
CA HIS A 95 17.86 3.85 23.69
C HIS A 95 17.85 3.52 22.19
N SER A 96 18.28 2.32 21.83
CA SER A 96 18.50 1.94 20.43
C SER A 96 17.73 0.70 19.99
N ILE A 97 16.85 0.17 20.85
CA ILE A 97 16.02 -1.00 20.56
C ILE A 97 14.58 -0.66 20.91
N TRP A 98 13.66 -0.87 19.98
CA TRP A 98 12.23 -0.63 20.18
C TRP A 98 11.41 -1.86 19.77
N ASN A 99 10.44 -2.22 20.61
CA ASN A 99 9.40 -3.19 20.33
C ASN A 99 8.16 -2.43 19.85
N ILE A 100 7.91 -2.45 18.55
CA ILE A 100 6.91 -1.60 17.90
C ILE A 100 5.65 -2.42 17.61
N GLU A 101 4.51 -2.03 18.18
CA GLU A 101 3.22 -2.65 17.90
C GLU A 101 2.74 -2.25 16.50
N THR A 102 2.47 -3.23 15.65
CA THR A 102 1.90 -3.06 14.30
C THR A 102 0.67 -3.97 14.15
N LEU A 103 -0.05 -3.86 13.03
CA LEU A 103 -1.12 -4.81 12.71
C LEU A 103 -0.58 -6.23 12.46
N ALA A 104 0.70 -6.37 12.05
CA ALA A 104 1.38 -7.66 11.92
C ALA A 104 1.92 -8.22 13.25
N GLY A 105 1.65 -7.55 14.38
CA GLY A 105 2.19 -7.91 15.69
C GLY A 105 3.32 -6.99 16.15
N ILE A 106 4.03 -7.41 17.20
CA ILE A 106 5.17 -6.65 17.74
C ILE A 106 6.40 -6.94 16.88
N ILE A 107 7.04 -5.89 16.37
CA ILE A 107 8.26 -5.97 15.58
C ILE A 107 9.38 -5.30 16.34
N THR A 108 10.49 -6.03 16.50
CA THR A 108 11.70 -5.51 17.13
C THR A 108 12.53 -4.78 16.09
N SER A 109 12.89 -3.53 16.38
CA SER A 109 13.84 -2.77 15.59
C SER A 109 15.02 -2.31 16.43
N THR A 110 16.20 -2.34 15.83
CA THR A 110 17.45 -1.93 16.46
C THR A 110 18.17 -0.92 15.58
N LEU A 111 18.54 0.22 16.16
CA LEU A 111 19.48 1.18 15.60
C LEU A 111 20.90 0.82 16.07
N HIS A 112 21.79 0.60 15.12
CA HIS A 112 23.19 0.30 15.41
C HIS A 112 24.06 1.56 15.38
N GLU A 113 25.27 1.43 15.90
CA GLU A 113 26.32 2.43 15.69
C GLU A 113 26.50 2.72 14.19
N HIS A 114 26.80 3.97 13.84
CA HIS A 114 26.89 4.46 12.46
C HIS A 114 25.57 4.48 11.66
N GLY A 115 24.41 4.22 12.29
CA GLY A 115 23.10 4.50 11.71
C GLY A 115 22.47 3.37 10.89
N ALA A 116 23.06 2.17 10.89
CA ALA A 116 22.44 0.99 10.29
C ALA A 116 21.24 0.54 11.14
N ILE A 117 20.16 0.08 10.50
CA ILE A 117 18.92 -0.27 11.19
C ILE A 117 18.56 -1.71 10.88
N SER A 118 18.48 -2.54 11.92
CA SER A 118 18.00 -3.91 11.85
C SER A 118 16.53 -3.99 12.21
N ILE A 119 15.79 -4.77 11.43
CA ILE A 119 14.41 -5.16 11.69
C ILE A 119 14.38 -6.68 11.82
N ASP A 120 13.79 -7.17 12.90
CA ASP A 120 13.41 -8.57 13.00
C ASP A 120 12.19 -8.82 12.12
N MET A 121 12.38 -9.59 11.04
CA MET A 121 11.36 -9.91 10.05
C MET A 121 10.59 -11.18 10.41
N GLY A 122 10.90 -11.80 11.54
CA GLY A 122 10.29 -13.04 12.01
C GLY A 122 10.73 -14.26 11.23
N GLU A 123 9.92 -15.32 11.36
CA GLU A 123 10.20 -16.61 10.76
C GLU A 123 9.59 -16.76 9.35
N PRO A 124 10.27 -17.50 8.47
CA PRO A 124 9.74 -17.84 7.16
C PRO A 124 8.67 -18.93 7.21
N LEU A 125 7.73 -18.87 6.27
CA LEU A 125 6.70 -19.88 6.03
C LEU A 125 7.10 -20.75 4.84
N TYR A 126 6.94 -22.07 4.99
CA TYR A 126 7.37 -23.05 4.00
C TYR A 126 6.24 -23.89 3.43
N LEU A 127 5.12 -24.02 4.16
CA LEU A 127 4.04 -24.90 3.74
C LEU A 127 3.17 -24.21 2.68
N PRO A 128 2.80 -24.90 1.58
CA PRO A 128 2.00 -24.31 0.50
C PRO A 128 0.71 -23.65 0.98
N ASN A 129 0.05 -24.22 1.99
CA ASN A 129 -1.18 -23.67 2.56
C ASN A 129 -0.96 -22.37 3.35
N GLU A 130 0.22 -22.20 3.96
CA GLU A 130 0.61 -21.00 4.70
C GLU A 130 1.09 -19.88 3.76
N ILE A 131 1.69 -20.24 2.62
CA ILE A 131 2.15 -19.33 1.56
C ILE A 131 1.06 -19.05 0.50
N PRO A 132 -0.20 -19.40 0.75
CA PRO A 132 -1.19 -19.77 -0.28
C PRO A 132 -0.66 -19.98 -1.71
N THR A 133 0.02 -21.11 -1.93
CA THR A 133 0.46 -21.59 -3.26
C THR A 133 -0.01 -23.02 -3.53
N LYS A 134 -0.20 -23.37 -4.80
CA LYS A 134 -0.46 -24.75 -5.26
C LYS A 134 0.81 -25.48 -5.70
N LEU A 135 1.99 -24.85 -5.54
CA LEU A 135 3.27 -25.51 -5.76
C LEU A 135 3.46 -26.65 -4.74
N CYS A 136 4.11 -27.71 -5.18
CA CYS A 136 4.41 -28.87 -4.34
C CYS A 136 5.81 -28.71 -3.73
N ILE A 137 5.99 -29.21 -2.51
CA ILE A 137 7.32 -29.35 -1.93
C ILE A 137 7.93 -30.64 -2.50
N GLU A 138 8.97 -30.48 -3.32
CA GLU A 138 9.79 -31.62 -3.77
C GLU A 138 11.07 -31.70 -2.93
N ASN A 139 11.45 -32.91 -2.51
CA ASN A 139 12.69 -33.18 -1.76
C ASN A 139 12.85 -32.38 -0.44
N GLY A 140 11.75 -31.92 0.16
CA GLY A 140 11.72 -31.35 1.51
C GLY A 140 12.39 -29.98 1.67
N LYS A 141 12.59 -29.21 0.59
CA LYS A 141 13.23 -27.90 0.66
C LYS A 141 12.22 -26.75 0.70
N LEU A 142 11.63 -26.42 -0.44
CA LEU A 142 10.68 -25.32 -0.63
C LEU A 142 9.62 -25.75 -1.65
N PRO A 143 8.43 -25.13 -1.66
CA PRO A 143 7.47 -25.30 -2.75
C PRO A 143 8.06 -24.82 -4.07
N THR A 144 8.14 -25.72 -5.06
CA THR A 144 8.76 -25.46 -6.37
C THR A 144 7.91 -25.97 -7.52
N GLY A 145 8.12 -25.41 -8.70
CA GLY A 145 7.44 -25.83 -9.91
C GLY A 145 7.72 -24.93 -11.10
N ILE A 146 7.16 -25.30 -12.25
CA ILE A 146 7.40 -24.61 -13.52
C ILE A 146 6.10 -23.94 -13.96
N ILE A 147 6.17 -22.65 -14.28
CA ILE A 147 5.08 -21.89 -14.91
C ILE A 147 5.47 -21.61 -16.36
N THR A 148 4.61 -21.93 -17.33
CA THR A 148 4.86 -21.60 -18.75
C THR A 148 3.85 -20.57 -19.25
N ILE A 149 4.33 -19.43 -19.70
CA ILE A 149 3.53 -18.30 -20.21
C ILE A 149 4.17 -17.84 -21.53
N ASP A 150 3.39 -17.65 -22.59
CA ASP A 150 3.86 -17.24 -23.91
C ASP A 150 5.02 -18.09 -24.48
N GLY A 151 5.05 -19.38 -24.15
CA GLY A 151 6.13 -20.30 -24.56
C GLY A 151 7.44 -20.15 -23.80
N ILE A 152 7.49 -19.32 -22.75
CA ILE A 152 8.63 -19.20 -21.83
C ILE A 152 8.29 -19.91 -20.52
N SER A 153 9.18 -20.80 -20.09
CA SER A 153 9.07 -21.52 -18.83
C SER A 153 9.90 -20.85 -17.74
N TRP A 154 9.31 -20.70 -16.56
CA TRP A 154 9.89 -20.09 -15.38
C TRP A 154 9.97 -21.12 -14.26
N ASP A 155 11.17 -21.36 -13.75
CA ASP A 155 11.37 -22.10 -12.50
C ASP A 155 11.03 -21.18 -11.32
N ILE A 156 10.02 -21.58 -10.56
CA ILE A 156 9.41 -20.78 -9.51
C ILE A 156 9.62 -21.47 -8.19
N ILE A 157 10.10 -20.71 -7.21
CA ILE A 157 10.30 -21.18 -5.84
C ILE A 157 9.55 -20.24 -4.92
N SER A 158 8.66 -20.78 -4.09
CA SER A 158 7.80 -19.98 -3.22
C SER A 158 8.18 -20.12 -1.75
N VAL A 159 8.06 -19.00 -1.03
CA VAL A 159 8.31 -18.89 0.40
C VAL A 159 7.45 -17.74 0.95
N GLY A 160 7.10 -17.78 2.22
CA GLY A 160 6.34 -16.71 2.87
C GLY A 160 7.16 -15.99 3.93
N MET A 161 6.87 -14.71 4.11
CA MET A 161 7.39 -13.86 5.21
C MET A 161 6.22 -13.11 5.86
N GLY A 162 5.14 -13.83 6.15
CA GLY A 162 3.81 -13.28 6.47
C GLY A 162 2.95 -12.98 5.23
N ASN A 163 3.58 -12.67 4.08
CA ASN A 163 2.93 -12.56 2.77
C ASN A 163 3.61 -13.47 1.73
N PRO A 164 2.91 -13.85 0.63
CA PRO A 164 3.42 -14.78 -0.36
C PRO A 164 4.51 -14.17 -1.25
N HIS A 165 5.59 -14.92 -1.47
CA HIS A 165 6.66 -14.58 -2.40
C HIS A 165 6.94 -15.73 -3.36
N ALA A 166 7.29 -15.37 -4.59
CA ALA A 166 7.76 -16.26 -5.63
C ALA A 166 9.07 -15.71 -6.20
N VAL A 167 10.12 -16.53 -6.13
CA VAL A 167 11.48 -16.19 -6.58
C VAL A 167 11.79 -16.95 -7.86
N ILE A 168 12.31 -16.24 -8.84
CA ILE A 168 12.72 -16.73 -10.15
C ILE A 168 14.19 -16.43 -10.32
N LEU A 169 15.01 -17.46 -10.44
CA LEU A 169 16.44 -17.29 -10.73
C LEU A 169 16.64 -17.00 -12.21
N VAL A 170 17.43 -15.98 -12.51
CA VAL A 170 17.76 -15.56 -13.87
C VAL A 170 19.27 -15.35 -14.02
N SER A 171 19.79 -15.53 -15.23
CA SER A 171 21.20 -15.32 -15.53
C SER A 171 21.58 -13.85 -15.74
N ASN A 172 20.62 -13.02 -16.14
CA ASN A 172 20.80 -11.59 -16.33
C ASN A 172 19.48 -10.88 -16.01
N ILE A 173 19.46 -10.09 -14.95
CA ILE A 173 18.23 -9.41 -14.51
C ILE A 173 17.86 -8.19 -15.37
N GLU A 174 18.80 -7.67 -16.16
CA GLU A 174 18.55 -6.51 -17.01
C GLU A 174 17.73 -6.84 -18.25
N THR A 175 17.66 -8.11 -18.65
CA THR A 175 16.83 -8.56 -19.78
C THR A 175 15.38 -8.80 -19.39
N ILE A 176 15.04 -8.72 -18.10
CA ILE A 176 13.69 -9.00 -17.60
C ILE A 176 12.81 -7.76 -17.73
N ASP A 177 11.76 -7.90 -18.55
CA ASP A 177 10.67 -6.93 -18.65
C ASP A 177 9.61 -7.19 -17.57
N LEU A 178 9.69 -6.45 -16.46
CA LEU A 178 8.73 -6.57 -15.36
C LEU A 178 7.30 -6.19 -15.77
N ASN A 179 7.12 -5.25 -16.71
CA ASN A 179 5.77 -4.87 -17.15
C ASN A 179 5.09 -6.00 -17.89
N ARG A 180 5.86 -6.77 -18.67
CA ARG A 180 5.36 -7.94 -19.37
C ARG A 180 5.05 -9.09 -18.41
N TRP A 181 5.96 -9.40 -17.49
CA TRP A 181 5.89 -10.65 -16.73
C TRP A 181 5.26 -10.52 -15.35
N GLY A 182 5.46 -9.39 -14.67
CA GLY A 182 5.10 -9.23 -13.27
C GLY A 182 3.63 -9.52 -12.98
N ASN A 183 2.72 -8.80 -13.65
CA ASN A 183 1.27 -8.99 -13.47
C ASN A 183 0.80 -10.41 -13.84
N THR A 184 1.33 -10.97 -14.92
CA THR A 184 0.91 -12.29 -15.40
C THR A 184 1.34 -13.40 -14.44
N LEU A 185 2.52 -13.27 -13.84
CA LEU A 185 3.02 -14.20 -12.83
C LEU A 185 2.33 -14.01 -11.47
N GLU A 186 2.11 -12.75 -11.06
CA GLU A 186 1.39 -12.40 -9.83
C GLU A 186 0.01 -13.09 -9.78
N GLN A 187 -0.74 -12.98 -10.89
CA GLN A 187 -2.12 -13.47 -10.99
C GLN A 187 -2.23 -14.94 -11.39
N HIS A 188 -1.10 -15.64 -11.56
CA HIS A 188 -1.12 -17.02 -12.03
C HIS A 188 -1.92 -17.92 -11.08
N PHE A 189 -2.71 -18.85 -11.62
CA PHE A 189 -3.67 -19.68 -10.86
C PHE A 189 -3.06 -20.52 -9.74
N ILE A 190 -1.73 -20.66 -9.76
CA ILE A 190 -0.93 -21.35 -8.75
C ILE A 190 -0.81 -20.54 -7.46
N PHE A 191 -1.08 -19.23 -7.49
CA PHE A 191 -1.11 -18.35 -6.34
C PHE A 191 -2.55 -17.88 -6.05
N PRO A 192 -3.36 -18.65 -5.32
CA PRO A 192 -4.75 -18.29 -4.98
C PRO A 192 -4.96 -16.89 -4.39
N LYS A 193 -3.96 -16.35 -3.67
CA LYS A 193 -4.00 -15.00 -3.07
C LYS A 193 -3.01 -14.04 -3.72
N PHE A 194 -2.67 -14.31 -4.99
CA PHE A 194 -1.58 -13.68 -5.73
C PHE A 194 -0.24 -13.79 -5.00
N SER A 195 0.85 -13.34 -5.62
CA SER A 195 2.18 -13.40 -5.01
C SER A 195 3.04 -12.23 -5.44
N ASN A 196 3.95 -11.81 -4.56
CA ASN A 196 5.03 -10.90 -4.94
C ASN A 196 6.04 -11.69 -5.78
N ILE A 197 6.41 -11.16 -6.94
CA ILE A 197 7.29 -11.83 -7.89
C ILE A 197 8.67 -11.19 -7.89
N HIS A 198 9.71 -11.99 -7.65
CA HIS A 198 11.08 -11.54 -7.55
C HIS A 198 11.96 -12.24 -8.57
N PHE A 199 12.45 -11.49 -9.53
CA PHE A 199 13.52 -11.95 -10.41
C PHE A 199 14.86 -11.72 -9.73
N THR A 200 15.73 -12.73 -9.78
CA THR A 200 16.90 -12.80 -8.91
C THR A 200 18.12 -13.27 -9.69
N GLU A 201 19.19 -12.47 -9.67
CA GLU A 201 20.48 -12.78 -10.25
C GLU A 201 21.52 -12.93 -9.12
N VAL A 202 22.11 -14.12 -9.00
CA VAL A 202 23.13 -14.39 -7.98
C VAL A 202 24.49 -13.97 -8.54
N LEU A 203 25.08 -12.92 -7.97
CA LEU A 203 26.38 -12.38 -8.40
C LEU A 203 27.55 -13.05 -7.68
N SER A 204 27.37 -13.38 -6.41
CA SER A 204 28.33 -14.16 -5.61
C SER A 204 27.64 -14.80 -4.41
N ILE A 205 28.37 -15.61 -3.65
CA ILE A 205 27.86 -16.27 -2.43
C ILE A 205 27.41 -15.29 -1.33
N ASN A 206 27.84 -14.02 -1.39
CA ASN A 206 27.46 -12.97 -0.43
C ASN A 206 26.68 -11.81 -1.08
N HIS A 207 26.37 -11.88 -2.38
CA HIS A 207 25.74 -10.77 -3.10
C HIS A 207 24.77 -11.25 -4.16
N VAL A 208 23.52 -10.81 -4.04
CA VAL A 208 22.42 -11.11 -4.95
C VAL A 208 21.81 -9.80 -5.43
N ARG A 209 21.36 -9.74 -6.67
CA ARG A 209 20.58 -8.64 -7.21
C ARG A 209 19.14 -9.10 -7.46
N MET A 210 18.17 -8.25 -7.18
CA MET A 210 16.76 -8.55 -7.44
C MET A 210 15.99 -7.38 -8.03
N LYS A 211 14.90 -7.72 -8.72
CA LYS A 211 13.87 -6.82 -9.23
C LYS A 211 12.52 -7.40 -8.80
N THR A 212 11.64 -6.55 -8.30
CA THR A 212 10.40 -6.96 -7.66
C THR A 212 9.18 -6.41 -8.41
N TRP A 213 8.15 -7.25 -8.49
CA TRP A 213 6.79 -6.87 -8.75
C TRP A 213 5.97 -7.19 -7.49
N GLU A 214 5.51 -6.17 -6.79
CA GLU A 214 4.76 -6.32 -5.54
C GLU A 214 3.27 -6.50 -5.80
N ARG A 215 2.68 -7.42 -5.04
CA ARG A 215 1.28 -7.81 -5.14
C ARG A 215 0.36 -6.61 -4.95
N GLY A 216 -0.47 -6.32 -5.94
CA GLY A 216 -1.42 -5.22 -5.94
C GLY A 216 -0.80 -3.83 -6.05
N VAL A 217 0.53 -3.73 -6.27
CA VAL A 217 1.26 -2.47 -6.38
C VAL A 217 1.96 -2.36 -7.75
N GLY A 218 2.62 -3.42 -8.20
CA GLY A 218 3.42 -3.41 -9.42
C GLY A 218 4.92 -3.24 -9.13
N ILE A 219 5.64 -2.55 -10.03
CA ILE A 219 7.09 -2.37 -9.91
C ILE A 219 7.41 -1.42 -8.77
N THR A 220 8.21 -1.88 -7.80
CA THR A 220 8.69 -1.05 -6.68
C THR A 220 10.22 -1.00 -6.64
N LEU A 221 10.76 0.03 -5.98
CA LEU A 221 12.20 0.21 -5.85
C LEU A 221 12.83 -0.72 -4.81
N ALA A 222 12.07 -1.14 -3.80
CA ALA A 222 12.56 -2.04 -2.76
C ALA A 222 11.41 -2.78 -2.05
N CYS A 223 11.56 -4.09 -1.85
CA CYS A 223 10.65 -4.93 -1.07
C CYS A 223 11.45 -5.69 0.02
N GLY A 224 11.25 -5.33 1.29
CA GLY A 224 12.03 -5.91 2.40
C GLY A 224 11.75 -7.38 2.68
N THR A 225 10.47 -7.78 2.73
CA THR A 225 10.08 -9.19 2.84
C THR A 225 10.49 -9.98 1.60
N GLY A 226 10.49 -9.34 0.42
CA GLY A 226 11.02 -9.93 -0.82
C GLY A 226 12.52 -10.20 -0.77
N ALA A 227 13.33 -9.29 -0.25
CA ALA A 227 14.76 -9.52 -0.04
C ALA A 227 15.02 -10.69 0.93
N CYS A 228 14.21 -10.81 1.98
CA CYS A 228 14.24 -11.94 2.91
C CYS A 228 13.92 -13.26 2.19
N ALA A 229 12.83 -13.29 1.41
CA ALA A 229 12.44 -14.44 0.58
C ALA A 229 13.55 -14.86 -0.39
N VAL A 230 14.18 -13.89 -1.06
CA VAL A 230 15.30 -14.14 -1.98
C VAL A 230 16.47 -14.81 -1.26
N LEU A 231 16.88 -14.31 -0.09
CA LEU A 231 17.96 -14.94 0.68
C LEU A 231 17.61 -16.38 1.06
N ILE A 232 16.38 -16.65 1.53
CA ILE A 232 15.96 -17.99 1.93
C ILE A 232 16.08 -18.95 0.74
N VAL A 233 15.58 -18.54 -0.42
CA VAL A 233 15.63 -19.35 -1.65
C VAL A 233 17.07 -19.60 -2.08
N THR A 234 17.88 -18.55 -2.22
CA THR A 234 19.27 -18.71 -2.70
C THR A 234 20.13 -19.49 -1.70
N HIS A 235 19.90 -19.32 -0.40
CA HIS A 235 20.61 -20.09 0.62
C HIS A 235 20.21 -21.56 0.61
N THR A 236 18.92 -21.87 0.49
CA THR A 236 18.38 -23.25 0.46
C THR A 236 18.87 -24.04 -0.76
N LEU A 237 19.14 -23.34 -1.86
CA LEU A 237 19.74 -23.90 -3.06
C LEU A 237 21.27 -24.01 -2.99
N GLY A 238 21.91 -23.52 -1.92
CA GLY A 238 23.36 -23.53 -1.75
C GLY A 238 24.10 -22.49 -2.59
N LEU A 239 23.39 -21.48 -3.10
CA LEU A 239 23.95 -20.42 -3.95
C LEU A 239 24.53 -19.26 -3.12
N THR A 240 24.03 -19.07 -1.90
CA THR A 240 24.50 -18.02 -0.97
C THR A 240 24.75 -18.57 0.43
N LYS A 241 25.49 -17.79 1.23
CA LYS A 241 25.57 -18.00 2.68
C LYS A 241 24.24 -17.67 3.35
N GLN A 242 24.17 -17.91 4.66
CA GLN A 242 23.06 -17.52 5.53
C GLN A 242 22.93 -16.00 5.72
N GLN A 243 23.95 -15.25 5.30
CA GLN A 243 23.95 -13.80 5.24
C GLN A 243 24.44 -13.37 3.87
N ALA A 244 23.70 -12.49 3.22
CA ALA A 244 24.09 -11.90 1.95
C ALA A 244 23.50 -10.50 1.80
N GLN A 245 24.19 -9.68 1.03
CA GLN A 245 23.65 -8.41 0.56
C GLN A 245 22.71 -8.67 -0.61
N ILE A 246 21.52 -8.07 -0.56
CA ILE A 246 20.53 -8.08 -1.62
C ILE A 246 20.43 -6.66 -2.20
N SER A 247 20.85 -6.48 -3.44
CA SER A 247 20.72 -5.21 -4.15
C SER A 247 19.40 -5.13 -4.90
N LEU A 248 18.60 -4.12 -4.55
CA LEU A 248 17.34 -3.74 -5.17
C LEU A 248 17.56 -2.44 -5.99
N PRO A 249 16.62 -2.05 -6.88
CA PRO A 249 16.74 -0.80 -7.63
C PRO A 249 16.92 0.45 -6.75
N GLY A 250 16.30 0.47 -5.55
CA GLY A 250 16.39 1.58 -4.59
C GLY A 250 17.63 1.59 -3.69
N GLY A 251 18.43 0.52 -3.71
CA GLY A 251 19.62 0.36 -2.87
C GLY A 251 19.79 -1.06 -2.35
N SER A 252 20.65 -1.26 -1.34
CA SER A 252 20.96 -2.58 -0.81
C SER A 252 20.38 -2.81 0.59
N LEU A 253 20.04 -4.07 0.86
CA LEU A 253 19.68 -4.58 2.19
C LEU A 253 20.62 -5.74 2.53
N ASP A 254 21.14 -5.76 3.74
CA ASP A 254 21.87 -6.91 4.26
C ASP A 254 20.89 -7.81 5.01
N ILE A 255 20.71 -9.03 4.53
CA ILE A 255 19.80 -9.99 5.14
C ILE A 255 20.63 -11.06 5.83
N HIS A 256 20.28 -11.38 7.07
CA HIS A 256 20.87 -12.46 7.84
C HIS A 256 19.79 -13.38 8.38
N TRP A 257 19.85 -14.65 8.02
CA TRP A 257 18.99 -15.69 8.59
C TRP A 257 19.67 -16.35 9.78
N GLN A 258 19.16 -16.07 10.96
CA GLN A 258 19.70 -16.57 12.23
C GLN A 258 19.15 -17.97 12.52
N LYS A 259 20.03 -18.98 12.56
CA LYS A 259 19.63 -20.36 12.84
C LYS A 259 19.29 -20.64 14.30
N SER A 260 19.71 -19.76 15.21
CA SER A 260 19.48 -19.92 16.66
C SER A 260 18.00 -19.87 17.02
N ASP A 261 17.25 -19.00 16.36
CA ASP A 261 15.84 -18.74 16.58
C ASP A 261 15.00 -18.85 15.29
N ASN A 262 15.63 -19.15 14.16
CA ASN A 262 15.00 -19.25 12.83
C ASN A 262 14.47 -17.91 12.29
N HIS A 263 14.86 -16.78 12.88
CA HIS A 263 14.42 -15.46 12.45
C HIS A 263 15.30 -14.88 11.33
N LEU A 264 14.68 -14.08 10.46
CA LEU A 264 15.41 -13.24 9.52
C LEU A 264 15.57 -11.84 10.06
N VAL A 265 16.80 -11.34 10.09
CA VAL A 265 17.09 -9.95 10.37
C VAL A 265 17.44 -9.24 9.08
N MET A 266 16.68 -8.19 8.78
CA MET A 266 16.91 -7.30 7.65
C MET A 266 17.59 -6.03 8.15
N THR A 267 18.77 -5.72 7.63
CA THR A 267 19.50 -4.49 7.92
C THR A 267 19.52 -3.58 6.70
N GLY A 268 19.24 -2.31 6.91
CA GLY A 268 19.32 -1.29 5.87
C GLY A 268 19.38 0.12 6.43
N GLU A 269 19.59 1.09 5.55
CA GLU A 269 19.56 2.50 5.90
C GLU A 269 18.14 3.07 5.84
N ALA A 270 17.95 4.19 6.55
CA ALA A 270 16.87 5.15 6.36
C ALA A 270 17.43 6.57 6.51
N LYS A 271 16.86 7.53 5.78
CA LYS A 271 17.35 8.91 5.75
C LYS A 271 16.23 9.89 6.07
N ALA A 272 16.50 10.81 6.99
CA ALA A 272 15.72 12.02 7.16
C ALA A 272 15.92 12.92 5.94
N ILE A 273 14.85 13.53 5.44
CA ILE A 273 14.89 14.41 4.27
C ILE A 273 14.66 15.86 4.71
N PHE A 274 13.54 16.14 5.35
CA PHE A 274 13.24 17.47 5.91
C PHE A 274 12.14 17.38 6.98
N ASP A 275 12.05 18.40 7.82
CA ASP A 275 10.93 18.62 8.74
C ASP A 275 10.01 19.73 8.21
N GLY A 276 8.72 19.62 8.50
CA GLY A 276 7.73 20.55 7.98
C GLY A 276 6.55 20.78 8.92
N VAL A 277 5.74 21.78 8.58
CA VAL A 277 4.51 22.12 9.30
C VAL A 277 3.38 22.30 8.29
N LEU A 278 2.30 21.53 8.45
CA LEU A 278 1.08 21.69 7.68
C LEU A 278 0.29 22.91 8.19
N THR A 279 -0.23 23.69 7.26
CA THR A 279 -1.13 24.81 7.53
C THR A 279 -2.46 24.30 8.12
N PRO A 280 -3.27 25.16 8.76
CA PRO A 280 -4.59 24.76 9.25
C PRO A 280 -5.50 24.13 8.18
N GLU A 281 -5.39 24.58 6.93
CA GLU A 281 -6.13 24.04 5.78
C GLU A 281 -5.80 22.56 5.49
N PHE A 282 -4.54 22.16 5.70
CA PHE A 282 -4.08 20.78 5.55
C PHE A 282 -4.03 20.02 6.88
N THR A 283 -4.65 20.54 7.95
CA THR A 283 -4.75 19.84 9.23
C THR A 283 -6.07 19.07 9.29
N PRO A 284 -6.08 17.77 9.64
CA PRO A 284 -7.32 17.01 9.68
C PRO A 284 -8.26 17.57 10.75
N ALA A 285 -9.56 17.52 10.49
CA ALA A 285 -10.56 18.00 11.45
C ALA A 285 -10.46 17.18 12.77
N PRO A 286 -10.62 17.81 13.95
CA PRO A 286 -10.68 17.07 15.21
C PRO A 286 -11.86 16.09 15.21
N GLU A 287 -11.69 14.92 15.84
CA GLU A 287 -12.74 13.89 15.98
C GLU A 287 -14.02 14.41 16.72
N ASP A 288 -13.97 15.58 17.37
CA ASP A 288 -15.10 16.18 18.09
C ASP A 288 -15.86 17.24 17.26
N THR A 289 -16.54 16.84 16.17
CA THR A 289 -17.66 17.64 15.60
C THR A 289 -18.76 16.75 14.98
N VAL A 290 -19.07 15.62 15.60
CA VAL A 290 -20.37 14.95 15.40
C VAL A 290 -21.24 15.18 16.63
N ASN A 291 -21.81 16.39 16.72
CA ASN A 291 -23.04 16.76 17.44
C ASN A 291 -22.98 18.23 17.83
N CYS A 292 -23.69 19.09 17.07
CA CYS A 292 -24.41 20.29 17.56
C CYS A 292 -24.81 21.20 16.39
N LEU A 293 -25.70 20.73 15.51
CA LEU A 293 -26.56 21.62 14.72
C LEU A 293 -27.95 20.98 14.62
N SER A 294 -28.62 20.84 15.77
CA SER A 294 -30.05 20.57 15.83
C SER A 294 -30.66 21.32 17.01
N SER A 295 -30.57 22.65 16.96
CA SER A 295 -31.44 23.52 17.74
C SER A 295 -31.57 24.85 17.02
N ASN A 296 -32.70 24.99 16.33
CA ASN A 296 -33.48 26.22 16.10
C ASN A 296 -34.00 26.26 14.67
N ASN A 297 -35.18 25.68 14.46
CA ASN A 297 -36.31 26.36 13.84
C ASN A 297 -37.52 25.41 13.78
N ASP A 298 -38.20 25.27 14.92
CA ASP A 298 -39.59 24.84 14.93
C ASP A 298 -40.43 25.99 15.49
N LEU A 299 -41.08 26.72 14.58
CA LEU A 299 -42.38 27.38 14.76
C LEU A 299 -42.69 28.15 13.47
N TYR A 300 -43.38 27.51 12.52
CA TYR A 300 -44.59 28.04 11.89
C TYR A 300 -45.28 26.92 11.06
N LYS A 301 -46.54 26.68 11.40
CA LYS A 301 -47.41 25.62 10.87
C LYS A 301 -47.76 25.79 9.38
N GLN A 302 -47.66 24.66 8.68
CA GLN A 302 -48.61 24.10 7.70
C GLN A 302 -49.20 25.01 6.61
N LYS A 303 -48.80 24.73 5.36
CA LYS A 303 -49.75 24.42 4.28
C LYS A 303 -49.25 23.21 3.49
N SER A 304 -50.08 22.18 3.50
CA SER A 304 -49.96 20.92 2.78
C SER A 304 -49.87 21.11 1.27
N VAL A 305 -48.78 20.64 0.67
CA VAL A 305 -48.75 20.20 -0.72
C VAL A 305 -47.97 18.89 -0.76
N ASN A 306 -48.60 17.83 -1.26
CA ASN A 306 -48.01 16.50 -1.42
C ASN A 306 -46.69 16.60 -2.19
N LYS A 307 -45.56 16.40 -1.48
CA LYS A 307 -44.24 16.32 -2.10
C LYS A 307 -43.93 14.84 -2.31
N ILE A 308 -44.04 14.39 -3.56
CA ILE A 308 -43.62 13.07 -4.01
C ILE A 308 -42.14 12.92 -3.64
N GLU A 309 -41.79 11.90 -2.86
CA GLU A 309 -40.41 11.49 -2.60
C GLU A 309 -39.76 11.18 -3.96
N LYS A 310 -38.86 12.06 -4.40
CA LYS A 310 -37.95 11.73 -5.50
C LYS A 310 -36.76 11.02 -4.89
N GLU A 311 -36.69 9.71 -5.09
CA GLU A 311 -35.44 8.97 -4.93
C GLU A 311 -34.36 9.63 -5.80
N THR A 312 -33.30 10.11 -5.17
CA THR A 312 -32.17 10.74 -5.86
C THR A 312 -31.33 9.65 -6.50
N ILE A 313 -31.47 9.45 -7.81
CA ILE A 313 -30.65 8.49 -8.56
C ILE A 313 -29.24 9.06 -8.74
N ILE A 314 -28.24 8.40 -8.17
CA ILE A 314 -26.82 8.74 -8.37
C ILE A 314 -26.31 7.98 -9.60
N CYS A 315 -26.40 8.61 -10.78
CA CYS A 315 -26.04 7.99 -12.05
C CYS A 315 -24.59 7.47 -12.09
N SER A 316 -23.65 8.09 -11.38
CA SER A 316 -22.25 7.65 -11.33
C SER A 316 -22.05 6.28 -10.65
N LYS A 317 -22.95 5.89 -9.74
CA LYS A 317 -22.96 4.54 -9.15
C LYS A 317 -23.88 3.58 -9.90
N SER A 318 -25.00 4.06 -10.42
CA SER A 318 -26.04 3.21 -11.03
C SER A 318 -25.85 2.90 -12.52
N CYS A 319 -24.98 3.64 -13.24
CA CYS A 319 -24.83 3.53 -14.69
C CYS A 319 -23.42 3.13 -15.17
N MET A 320 -22.56 2.55 -14.31
CA MET A 320 -21.20 2.13 -14.73
C MET A 320 -21.22 1.22 -15.98
N ASP A 321 -22.15 0.26 -16.04
CA ASP A 321 -22.32 -0.60 -17.22
C ASP A 321 -23.40 -0.09 -18.19
N GLY A 322 -24.32 0.76 -17.71
CA GLY A 322 -25.48 1.24 -18.47
C GLY A 322 -25.15 2.27 -19.55
N CYS A 323 -24.05 3.03 -19.41
CA CYS A 323 -23.58 3.95 -20.45
C CYS A 323 -22.95 3.23 -21.65
N LEU A 324 -22.47 1.99 -21.46
CA LEU A 324 -21.89 1.15 -22.51
C LEU A 324 -22.93 0.22 -23.14
N TYR A 325 -23.92 -0.23 -22.35
CA TYR A 325 -25.05 -1.07 -22.81
C TYR A 325 -26.38 -0.45 -22.35
N PRO A 326 -27.00 0.40 -23.20
CA PRO A 326 -28.19 1.17 -22.83
C PRO A 326 -29.33 0.31 -22.31
N ASP A 327 -29.45 -0.93 -22.81
CA ASP A 327 -30.49 -1.88 -22.46
C ASP A 327 -30.46 -2.33 -20.99
N ASN A 328 -29.31 -2.19 -20.30
CA ASN A 328 -29.08 -2.68 -18.94
C ASN A 328 -29.18 -1.60 -17.82
N CYS A 329 -29.56 -0.36 -18.12
CA CYS A 329 -29.69 0.73 -17.13
C CYS A 329 -30.95 0.62 -16.22
N PHE A 330 -30.80 0.64 -14.89
CA PHE A 330 -31.92 0.41 -13.96
C PHE A 330 -33.08 1.44 -13.99
N SER A 331 -32.91 2.62 -14.60
CA SER A 331 -33.95 3.66 -14.64
C SER A 331 -34.77 3.64 -15.94
N ARG A 332 -35.77 2.75 -15.99
CA ARG A 332 -36.67 2.56 -17.16
C ARG A 332 -37.39 3.86 -17.56
N ASP A 333 -37.81 4.64 -16.58
CA ASP A 333 -38.54 5.90 -16.80
C ASP A 333 -37.68 7.00 -17.41
N VAL A 334 -36.39 7.07 -17.05
CA VAL A 334 -35.46 8.05 -17.63
C VAL A 334 -35.20 7.71 -19.10
N ARG A 335 -35.07 6.41 -19.43
CA ARG A 335 -34.92 5.96 -20.82
C ARG A 335 -36.15 6.25 -21.68
N SER A 336 -37.36 6.03 -21.15
CA SER A 336 -38.58 6.41 -21.87
C SER A 336 -38.57 7.89 -22.21
N ARG A 337 -38.27 8.75 -21.23
CA ARG A 337 -38.27 10.21 -21.42
C ARG A 337 -37.21 10.69 -22.40
N VAL A 338 -36.01 10.10 -22.38
CA VAL A 338 -34.93 10.43 -23.33
C VAL A 338 -35.28 9.92 -24.73
N SER A 339 -35.84 8.72 -24.84
CA SER A 339 -36.27 8.16 -26.13
C SER A 339 -37.42 8.97 -26.75
N ASP A 340 -38.38 9.40 -25.94
CA ASP A 340 -39.48 10.26 -26.37
C ASP A 340 -38.98 11.65 -26.80
N LEU A 341 -37.97 12.20 -26.11
CA LEU A 341 -37.34 13.46 -26.48
C LEU A 341 -36.64 13.34 -27.85
N ILE A 342 -35.84 12.28 -28.05
CA ILE A 342 -35.11 12.05 -29.31
C ILE A 342 -36.08 11.80 -30.46
N ALA A 343 -37.15 11.03 -30.24
CA ALA A 343 -38.11 10.72 -31.29
C ALA A 343 -38.93 11.94 -31.75
N ASN A 344 -39.09 12.94 -30.89
CA ASN A 344 -39.92 14.12 -31.16
C ASN A 344 -39.13 15.43 -31.35
N SER A 345 -37.79 15.39 -31.33
CA SER A 345 -36.95 16.57 -31.55
C SER A 345 -36.22 16.49 -32.88
N SER A 346 -36.08 17.61 -33.56
CA SER A 346 -35.29 17.70 -34.79
C SER A 346 -33.78 17.67 -34.49
N LEU A 347 -32.97 17.27 -35.49
CA LEU A 347 -31.51 17.18 -35.33
C LEU A 347 -30.89 18.54 -34.97
N ASP A 348 -31.44 19.63 -35.51
CA ASP A 348 -30.97 21.00 -35.26
C ASP A 348 -31.28 21.46 -33.82
N GLU A 349 -32.41 21.06 -33.26
CA GLU A 349 -32.76 21.34 -31.84
C GLU A 349 -31.82 20.60 -30.88
N ILE A 350 -31.45 19.36 -31.20
CA ILE A 350 -30.52 18.55 -30.38
C ILE A 350 -29.10 19.16 -30.41
N ILE A 351 -28.66 19.67 -31.56
CA ILE A 351 -27.35 20.32 -31.69
C ILE A 351 -27.32 21.65 -30.94
N THR A 352 -28.42 22.41 -30.97
CA THR A 352 -28.54 23.68 -30.21
C THR A 352 -28.47 23.41 -28.70
N LEU A 353 -29.15 22.35 -28.22
CA LEU A 353 -29.11 21.93 -26.81
C LEU A 353 -27.73 21.50 -26.31
N THR A 354 -26.81 21.10 -27.19
CA THR A 354 -25.47 20.66 -26.79
C THR A 354 -24.43 21.78 -26.83
N THR A 355 -24.69 22.84 -27.60
CA THR A 355 -23.75 23.95 -27.83
C THR A 355 -23.95 25.12 -26.88
N ASP A 356 -25.13 25.24 -26.25
CA ASP A 356 -25.39 26.30 -25.28
C ASP A 356 -24.76 26.03 -23.90
N SER A 357 -24.19 27.07 -23.26
CA SER A 357 -23.52 26.92 -21.95
C SER A 357 -24.49 26.49 -20.84
N ILE A 358 -23.99 25.86 -19.79
CA ILE A 358 -24.81 25.34 -18.68
C ILE A 358 -25.69 26.45 -18.03
N GLU A 359 -25.25 27.71 -18.05
CA GLU A 359 -26.00 28.84 -17.48
C GLU A 359 -27.28 29.19 -18.25
N SER A 360 -27.36 28.94 -19.55
CA SER A 360 -28.60 29.17 -20.32
C SER A 360 -29.61 28.02 -20.22
N ARG A 361 -29.20 26.88 -19.64
CA ARG A 361 -30.04 25.67 -19.50
C ARG A 361 -30.82 25.61 -18.18
N ILE A 362 -30.60 26.55 -17.26
CA ILE A 362 -31.17 26.54 -15.89
C ILE A 362 -32.20 27.67 -15.65
N GLN A 363 -32.52 28.49 -16.65
CA GLN A 363 -33.59 29.50 -16.54
C GLN A 363 -34.99 28.96 -16.86
#